data_AF-A0A8H7K7S8-F1
#
_entry.id   AF-A0A8H7K7S8-F1
#
_cell.length_a   1.000
_cell.length_b   1.000
_cell.length_c   1.000
_cell.angle_alpha   90.00
_cell.angle_beta   90.00
_cell.angle_gamma   90.00
#
_symmetry.space_group_name_H-M   'P 1'
#
loop_
_entity.id
_entity.type
_entity.pdbx_description
1 polymer ?
#
loop_
_entity_poly.entity_id
_entity_poly.type
_entity_poly.pdbx_seq_one_letter_code
_entity_poly.pdbx_strand_id
1 'polypeptide(L)'
;MREMAETYGTVLVIGGEGEKCRHVAEGYGFKDVVTPGDIIKHNSATTPFRKLTPEEHSNSRDRDFSDVVIDAVFVFADSRDWAGDIQIMLDLAMSKGGRVGTRSDTFDQGPPFYFSHNDVVWSAAHEHVRLGMGALRRMFEVTFKDLTGGQGKLTTHAFGKPQVSTFEFASRLMGQWRNTEHGLVAPPSTVYFVGDTPESDIRGTNAVNEVADNEWYSILVRTGVYEEGTVPAYKPRITVNTVLDAVKHGLDREMEKKRTALPLKQDVLTAKDVLHAEKVQVVIE
;
A
#
# COMPACT_ATOMS: atom_id res chain seq x y z
N MET A 1 -8.25 4.99 3.13
CA MET A 1 -7.87 6.02 4.12
C MET A 1 -8.73 7.29 4.05
N ARG A 2 -9.04 7.84 2.87
CA ARG A 2 -9.89 9.05 2.74
C ARG A 2 -11.24 8.96 3.48
N GLU A 3 -11.93 7.83 3.37
CA GLU A 3 -13.22 7.60 4.05
C GLU A 3 -13.12 7.67 5.59
N MET A 4 -11.92 7.57 6.15
CA MET A 4 -11.69 7.57 7.60
C MET A 4 -11.54 9.00 8.16
N ALA A 5 -11.47 10.01 7.29
CA ALA A 5 -11.42 11.41 7.68
C ALA A 5 -12.73 11.89 8.34
N GLU A 6 -13.85 11.23 8.07
CA GLU A 6 -15.13 11.51 8.73
C GLU A 6 -15.22 10.84 10.11
N THR A 7 -14.43 9.79 10.34
CA THR A 7 -14.47 8.97 11.57
C THR A 7 -13.58 9.54 12.68
N TYR A 8 -12.40 10.03 12.33
CA TYR A 8 -11.39 10.45 13.32
C TYR A 8 -11.18 11.96 13.31
N GLY A 9 -11.16 12.57 14.51
CA GLY A 9 -11.01 14.00 14.67
C GLY A 9 -9.55 14.44 14.60
N THR A 10 -8.76 14.01 15.59
CA THR A 10 -7.33 14.29 15.71
C THR A 10 -6.52 13.05 15.35
N VAL A 11 -5.65 13.15 14.35
CA VAL A 11 -4.87 12.00 13.86
C VAL A 11 -3.39 12.30 13.85
N LEU A 12 -2.57 11.31 14.20
CA LEU A 12 -1.12 11.36 13.97
C LEU A 12 -0.81 10.76 12.60
N VAL A 13 -0.13 11.52 11.74
CA VAL A 13 0.33 11.04 10.43
C VAL A 13 1.85 10.91 10.44
N ILE A 14 2.32 9.70 10.12
CA ILE A 14 3.73 9.32 10.14
C ILE A 14 4.23 9.06 8.72
N GLY A 15 5.48 9.45 8.48
CA GLY A 15 6.24 9.14 7.27
C GLY A 15 6.32 10.27 6.26
N GLY A 16 7.05 10.00 5.18
CA GLY A 16 7.27 10.94 4.08
C GLY A 16 8.35 11.98 4.38
N GLU A 17 8.49 12.94 3.46
CA GLU A 17 9.49 14.01 3.55
C GLU A 17 8.81 15.34 3.85
N GLY A 18 9.30 16.04 4.88
CA GLY A 18 8.72 17.30 5.34
C GLY A 18 7.23 17.17 5.65
N GLU A 19 6.44 18.14 5.21
CA GLU A 19 5.00 18.20 5.47
C GLU A 19 4.14 17.47 4.42
N LYS A 20 4.74 16.74 3.48
CA LYS A 20 4.02 16.11 2.36
C LYS A 20 2.86 15.23 2.86
N CYS A 21 3.10 14.38 3.86
CA CYS A 21 2.04 13.50 4.37
C CYS A 21 0.96 14.26 5.12
N ARG A 22 1.29 15.37 5.80
CA ARG A 22 0.28 16.24 6.41
C ARG A 22 -0.64 16.83 5.36
N HIS A 23 -0.08 17.42 4.30
CA HIS A 23 -0.87 18.02 3.22
C HIS A 23 -1.74 16.99 2.51
N VAL A 24 -1.25 15.76 2.32
CA VAL A 24 -2.06 14.65 1.76
C VAL A 24 -3.23 14.30 2.69
N ALA A 25 -3.00 14.22 4.01
CA ALA A 25 -4.05 13.93 4.98
C ALA A 25 -5.10 15.05 5.04
N GLU A 26 -4.66 16.31 5.09
CA GLU A 26 -5.56 17.47 5.04
C GLU A 26 -6.35 17.50 3.72
N GLY A 27 -5.70 17.17 2.59
CA GLY A 27 -6.36 17.04 1.29
C GLY A 27 -7.38 15.90 1.21
N TYR A 28 -7.21 14.84 2.01
CA TYR A 28 -8.23 13.79 2.17
C TYR A 28 -9.41 14.24 3.04
N GLY A 29 -9.27 15.32 3.80
CA GLY A 29 -10.32 15.91 4.63
C GLY A 29 -10.12 15.72 6.14
N PHE A 30 -8.98 15.19 6.60
CA PHE A 30 -8.67 15.14 8.03
C PHE A 30 -8.58 16.57 8.58
N LYS A 31 -9.26 16.82 9.70
CA LYS A 31 -9.44 18.19 10.24
C LYS A 31 -8.30 18.62 11.15
N ASP A 32 -7.84 17.73 12.01
CA ASP A 32 -6.73 17.98 12.91
C ASP A 32 -5.64 16.91 12.70
N VAL A 33 -4.58 17.31 12.01
CA VAL A 33 -3.46 16.43 11.66
C VAL A 33 -2.24 16.84 12.46
N VAL A 34 -1.71 15.89 13.23
CA VAL A 34 -0.46 15.97 14.00
C VAL A 34 0.63 15.19 13.25
N THR A 35 1.87 15.65 13.31
CA THR A 35 3.05 14.89 12.85
C THR A 35 4.00 14.58 14.02
N PRO A 36 4.93 13.62 13.86
CA PRO A 36 5.99 13.39 14.84
C PRO A 36 6.78 14.66 15.18
N GLY A 37 7.01 15.53 14.20
CA GLY A 37 7.69 16.81 14.39
C GLY A 37 6.99 17.71 15.41
N ASP A 38 5.65 17.79 15.38
CA ASP A 38 4.87 18.59 16.33
C ASP A 38 5.09 18.13 17.78
N ILE A 39 5.07 16.81 18.00
CA ILE A 39 5.27 16.19 19.32
C ILE A 39 6.70 16.43 19.82
N ILE A 40 7.69 16.24 18.96
CA ILE A 40 9.11 16.45 19.31
C ILE A 40 9.38 17.93 19.59
N LYS A 41 8.74 18.85 18.85
CA LYS A 41 8.88 20.29 19.07
C LYS A 41 8.31 20.71 20.42
N HIS A 42 7.18 20.14 20.83
CA HIS A 42 6.60 20.36 22.15
C HIS A 42 7.47 19.80 23.28
N ASN A 43 7.97 18.58 23.14
CA ASN A 43 8.86 17.95 24.10
C ASN A 43 9.95 17.12 23.41
N SER A 44 11.14 17.69 23.30
CA SER A 44 12.28 17.04 22.64
C SER A 44 12.78 15.79 23.36
N ALA A 45 12.42 15.60 24.64
CA ALA A 45 12.79 14.39 25.39
C ALA A 45 12.04 13.14 24.94
N THR A 46 10.94 13.30 24.17
CA THR A 46 10.17 12.18 23.60
C THR A 46 11.06 11.28 22.74
N THR A 47 12.00 11.86 22.00
CA THR A 47 12.93 11.12 21.13
C THR A 47 14.38 11.48 21.51
N PRO A 48 14.97 10.84 22.52
CA PRO A 48 16.21 11.32 23.16
C PRO A 48 17.44 11.31 22.25
N PHE A 49 17.41 10.54 21.16
CA PHE A 49 18.52 10.38 20.24
C PHE A 49 18.45 11.28 19.00
N ARG A 50 17.43 12.14 18.91
CA ARG A 50 17.22 13.02 17.76
C ARG A 50 16.91 14.45 18.20
N LYS A 51 17.30 15.39 17.34
CA LYS A 51 16.83 16.77 17.34
C LYS A 51 16.24 17.08 15.98
N LEU A 52 15.18 17.88 15.95
CA LEU A 52 14.64 18.40 14.70
C LEU A 52 15.68 19.26 14.00
N THR A 53 15.81 19.12 12.69
CA THR A 53 16.56 20.08 11.88
C THR A 53 15.85 21.44 11.91
N PRO A 54 16.53 22.55 11.55
CA PRO A 54 15.88 23.86 11.47
C PRO A 54 14.64 23.88 10.56
N GLU A 55 14.68 23.13 9.46
CA GLU A 55 13.56 22.98 8.52
C GLU A 55 12.40 22.20 9.17
N GLU A 56 12.68 21.05 9.78
CA GLU A 56 11.66 20.26 10.48
C GLU A 56 11.02 21.04 11.63
N HIS A 57 11.82 21.78 12.38
CA HIS A 57 11.34 22.63 13.47
C HIS A 57 10.46 23.79 12.97
N SER A 58 10.79 24.38 11.83
CA SER A 58 9.97 25.41 11.18
C SER A 58 8.66 24.85 10.64
N ASN A 59 8.69 23.62 10.12
CA ASN A 59 7.53 22.93 9.57
C ASN A 59 6.58 22.40 10.65
N SER A 60 7.12 22.05 11.82
CA SER A 60 6.34 21.53 12.96
C SER A 60 5.52 22.64 13.62
N ARG A 61 4.24 22.36 13.87
CA ARG A 61 3.28 23.27 14.47
C ARG A 61 3.46 23.33 15.99
N ASP A 62 3.43 24.55 16.54
CA ASP A 62 3.43 24.76 17.99
C ASP A 62 2.06 24.36 18.57
N ARG A 63 2.05 23.37 19.46
CA ARG A 63 0.85 22.87 20.12
C ARG A 63 1.20 22.39 21.53
N ASP A 64 0.30 22.63 22.47
CA ASP A 64 0.38 22.01 23.79
C ASP A 64 -0.23 20.60 23.72
N PHE A 65 0.58 19.58 24.00
CA PHE A 65 0.16 18.17 23.97
C PHE A 65 -0.29 17.64 25.34
N SER A 66 -0.35 18.48 26.37
CA SER A 66 -0.72 18.08 27.74
C SER A 66 -2.11 17.45 27.85
N ASP A 67 -3.05 17.84 26.98
CA ASP A 67 -4.44 17.36 26.98
C ASP A 67 -4.89 16.80 25.61
N VAL A 68 -3.95 16.58 24.69
CA VAL A 68 -4.27 16.13 23.32
C VAL A 68 -4.54 14.63 23.31
N VAL A 69 -5.66 14.25 22.69
CA VAL A 69 -6.03 12.87 22.39
C VAL A 69 -5.83 12.62 20.90
N ILE A 70 -5.07 11.59 20.55
CA ILE A 70 -4.92 11.10 19.18
C ILE A 70 -5.93 9.96 18.98
N ASP A 71 -6.89 10.17 18.09
CA ASP A 71 -7.96 9.20 17.83
C ASP A 71 -7.51 8.01 16.98
N ALA A 72 -6.54 8.23 16.08
CA ALA A 72 -5.95 7.21 15.23
C ALA A 72 -4.56 7.62 14.73
N VAL A 73 -3.72 6.61 14.44
CA VAL A 73 -2.39 6.82 13.84
C VAL A 73 -2.38 6.26 12.42
N PHE A 74 -1.89 7.06 11.47
CA PHE A 74 -1.76 6.67 10.08
C PHE A 74 -0.32 6.75 9.62
N VAL A 75 0.25 5.62 9.21
CA VAL A 75 1.56 5.55 8.56
C VAL A 75 1.33 5.58 7.05
N PHE A 76 1.46 6.77 6.46
CA PHE A 76 1.16 7.01 5.05
C PHE A 76 2.30 6.56 4.13
N ALA A 77 3.54 6.77 4.57
CA ALA A 77 4.75 6.44 3.82
C ALA A 77 5.83 5.95 4.78
N ASP A 78 6.92 5.42 4.24
CA ASP A 78 8.07 5.03 5.05
C ASP A 78 8.60 6.20 5.87
N SER A 79 8.83 5.93 7.15
CA SER A 79 9.52 6.84 8.06
C SER A 79 10.97 7.04 7.62
N ARG A 80 11.51 8.24 7.87
CA ARG A 80 12.95 8.53 7.71
C ARG A 80 13.71 8.53 9.04
N ASP A 81 13.00 8.34 10.15
CA ASP A 81 13.54 8.23 11.50
C ASP A 81 12.78 7.16 12.29
N TRP A 82 13.14 5.91 12.04
CA TRP A 82 12.39 4.79 12.57
C TRP A 82 12.43 4.73 14.10
N ALA A 83 13.53 5.14 14.72
CA ALA A 83 13.65 5.11 16.18
C ALA A 83 12.70 6.11 16.86
N GLY A 84 12.69 7.37 16.40
CA GLY A 84 11.81 8.39 16.95
C GLY A 84 10.33 8.11 16.68
N ASP A 85 10.00 7.69 15.46
CA ASP A 85 8.63 7.39 15.09
C ASP A 85 8.10 6.14 15.82
N ILE A 86 8.90 5.07 15.95
CA ILE A 86 8.53 3.90 16.77
C ILE A 86 8.32 4.31 18.23
N GLN A 87 9.17 5.15 18.80
CA GLN A 87 9.00 5.62 20.19
C GLN A 87 7.66 6.34 20.37
N ILE A 88 7.31 7.28 19.49
CA ILE A 88 6.04 8.00 19.53
C ILE A 88 4.85 7.04 19.34
N MET A 89 4.95 6.10 18.39
CA MET A 89 3.93 5.07 18.17
C MET A 89 3.72 4.20 19.41
N LEU A 90 4.80 3.80 20.07
CA LEU A 90 4.78 3.00 21.30
C LEU A 90 4.13 3.76 22.45
N ASP A 91 4.49 5.04 22.64
CA ASP A 91 3.90 5.89 23.67
C ASP A 91 2.40 6.03 23.49
N LEU A 92 1.93 6.22 22.25
CA LEU A 92 0.50 6.26 21.92
C LEU A 92 -0.17 4.90 22.11
N ALA A 93 0.44 3.81 21.65
CA ALA A 93 -0.11 2.46 21.79
C ALA A 93 -0.31 2.07 23.27
N MET A 94 0.57 2.56 24.14
CA MET A 94 0.51 2.31 25.59
C MET A 94 -0.18 3.43 26.37
N SER A 95 -0.79 4.41 25.71
CA SER A 95 -1.47 5.55 26.34
C SER A 95 -2.88 5.21 26.86
N LYS A 96 -3.42 6.07 27.73
CA LYS A 96 -4.83 6.02 28.16
C LYS A 96 -5.71 6.68 27.10
N GLY A 97 -6.32 5.89 26.22
CA GLY A 97 -7.29 6.38 25.24
C GLY A 97 -6.69 7.28 24.16
N GLY A 98 -5.42 7.10 23.78
CA GLY A 98 -4.74 7.97 22.81
C GLY A 98 -4.22 9.29 23.37
N ARG A 99 -4.37 9.55 24.67
CA ARG A 99 -3.92 10.78 25.31
C ARG A 99 -2.39 10.83 25.44
N VAL A 100 -1.78 11.80 24.77
CA VAL A 100 -0.31 11.99 24.78
C VAL A 100 0.20 12.19 26.21
N GLY A 101 1.35 11.58 26.54
CA GLY A 101 1.99 11.69 27.85
C GLY A 101 1.36 10.84 28.97
N THR A 102 0.37 10.00 28.66
CA THR A 102 -0.23 9.07 29.63
C THR A 102 0.22 7.63 29.42
N ARG A 103 -0.01 6.78 30.43
CA ARG A 103 0.30 5.34 30.40
C ARG A 103 -0.89 4.52 30.87
N SER A 104 -1.43 3.66 30.02
CA SER A 104 -2.48 2.69 30.37
C SER A 104 -1.92 1.59 31.26
N ASP A 105 -2.70 1.17 32.25
CA ASP A 105 -2.37 0.06 33.15
C ASP A 105 -2.59 -1.31 32.48
N THR A 106 -3.43 -1.35 31.44
CA THR A 106 -3.85 -2.56 30.72
C THR A 106 -3.29 -2.67 29.31
N PHE A 107 -2.72 -1.58 28.77
CA PHE A 107 -2.16 -1.48 27.41
C PHE A 107 -3.13 -1.91 26.28
N ASP A 108 -4.44 -1.69 26.47
CA ASP A 108 -5.49 -2.02 25.50
C ASP A 108 -6.35 -0.78 25.10
N GLN A 109 -5.95 0.40 25.57
CA GLN A 109 -6.66 1.68 25.36
C GLN A 109 -5.98 2.56 24.31
N GLY A 110 -4.87 2.12 23.72
CA GLY A 110 -4.19 2.86 22.65
C GLY A 110 -5.08 3.00 21.41
N PRO A 111 -4.82 4.02 20.57
CA PRO A 111 -5.58 4.22 19.34
C PRO A 111 -5.27 3.13 18.31
N PRO A 112 -6.13 2.94 17.30
CA PRO A 112 -5.82 2.07 16.16
C PRO A 112 -4.72 2.66 15.27
N PHE A 113 -3.89 1.78 14.71
CA PHE A 113 -2.79 2.11 13.80
C PHE A 113 -3.09 1.59 12.39
N TYR A 114 -2.97 2.46 11.39
CA TYR A 114 -3.23 2.15 9.98
C TYR A 114 -1.98 2.32 9.13
N PHE A 115 -1.53 1.25 8.49
CA PHE A 115 -0.37 1.23 7.59
C PHE A 115 -0.84 1.21 6.14
N SER A 116 -0.26 2.03 5.27
CA SER A 116 -0.69 2.14 3.87
C SER A 116 -0.37 0.92 3.02
N HIS A 117 0.72 0.20 3.33
CA HIS A 117 1.07 -1.09 2.75
C HIS A 117 1.76 -1.99 3.80
N ASN A 118 1.97 -3.27 3.44
CA ASN A 118 2.53 -4.27 4.35
C ASN A 118 3.85 -4.91 3.86
N ASP A 119 4.44 -4.39 2.78
CA ASP A 119 5.64 -4.98 2.19
C ASP A 119 6.84 -4.80 3.13
N VAL A 120 7.44 -5.92 3.53
CA VAL A 120 8.61 -5.94 4.44
C VAL A 120 9.86 -5.46 3.72
N VAL A 121 9.99 -5.84 2.45
CA VAL A 121 11.10 -5.47 1.57
C VAL A 121 10.56 -4.98 0.23
N TRP A 122 11.34 -4.13 -0.45
CA TRP A 122 11.03 -3.64 -1.79
C TRP A 122 12.30 -3.49 -2.64
N SER A 123 12.14 -3.55 -3.96
CA SER A 123 13.24 -3.34 -4.91
C SER A 123 13.51 -1.84 -5.10
N ALA A 124 14.74 -1.41 -4.83
CA ALA A 124 15.17 -0.02 -4.98
C ALA A 124 16.40 0.06 -5.92
N ALA A 125 16.99 1.25 -6.09
CA ALA A 125 18.18 1.42 -6.94
C ALA A 125 19.44 0.66 -6.44
N HIS A 126 19.40 0.07 -5.25
CA HIS A 126 20.47 -0.76 -4.69
C HIS A 126 20.40 -2.18 -5.23
N GLU A 127 21.54 -2.86 -5.34
CA GLU A 127 21.65 -4.28 -5.76
C GLU A 127 20.90 -5.30 -4.88
N HIS A 128 20.37 -4.86 -3.74
CA HIS A 128 19.76 -5.72 -2.73
C HIS A 128 18.47 -5.04 -2.27
N VAL A 129 17.43 -5.85 -2.02
CA VAL A 129 16.13 -5.36 -1.53
C VAL A 129 16.27 -4.53 -0.25
N ARG A 130 15.51 -3.44 -0.14
CA ARG A 130 15.55 -2.53 1.01
C ARG A 130 14.35 -2.78 1.91
N LEU A 131 14.48 -2.46 3.19
CA LEU A 131 13.36 -2.54 4.13
C LEU A 131 12.30 -1.49 3.76
N GLY A 132 11.04 -1.88 3.88
CA GLY A 132 9.87 -0.99 3.72
C GLY A 132 8.99 -0.98 4.97
N MET A 133 7.78 -0.43 4.82
CA MET A 133 6.85 -0.18 5.91
C MET A 133 6.48 -1.44 6.70
N GLY A 134 6.43 -2.61 6.05
CA GLY A 134 6.19 -3.89 6.73
C GLY A 134 7.24 -4.22 7.79
N ALA A 135 8.50 -3.81 7.57
CA ALA A 135 9.56 -3.97 8.57
C ALA A 135 9.37 -3.01 9.75
N LEU A 136 9.05 -1.74 9.49
CA LEU A 136 8.71 -0.74 10.52
C LEU A 136 7.53 -1.24 11.38
N ARG A 137 6.45 -1.69 10.75
CA ARG A 137 5.29 -2.29 11.43
C ARG A 137 5.71 -3.46 12.30
N ARG A 138 6.53 -4.38 11.77
CA ARG A 138 6.96 -5.56 12.52
C ARG A 138 7.78 -5.18 13.75
N MET A 139 8.70 -4.22 13.63
CA MET A 139 9.47 -3.73 14.78
C MET A 139 8.55 -3.11 15.82
N PHE A 140 7.63 -2.25 15.41
CA PHE A 140 6.64 -1.66 16.31
C PHE A 140 5.82 -2.73 17.08
N GLU A 141 5.26 -3.71 16.37
CA GLU A 141 4.42 -4.76 16.98
C GLU A 141 5.21 -5.66 17.94
N VAL A 142 6.44 -6.05 17.56
CA VAL A 142 7.30 -6.89 18.40
C VAL A 142 7.78 -6.11 19.62
N THR A 143 8.25 -4.88 19.45
CA THR A 143 8.71 -4.04 20.55
C THR A 143 7.58 -3.70 21.52
N PHE A 144 6.36 -3.46 21.03
CA PHE A 144 5.19 -3.30 21.89
C PHE A 144 4.99 -4.54 22.77
N LYS A 145 4.97 -5.73 22.15
CA LYS A 145 4.81 -7.00 22.88
C LYS A 145 5.90 -7.20 23.94
N ASP A 146 7.15 -6.89 23.60
CA ASP A 146 8.27 -7.06 24.52
C ASP A 146 8.17 -6.08 25.71
N LEU A 147 7.83 -4.82 25.45
CA LEU A 147 7.71 -3.78 26.48
C LEU A 147 6.51 -3.98 27.42
N THR A 148 5.43 -4.60 26.93
CA THR A 148 4.25 -4.91 27.76
C THR A 148 4.32 -6.30 28.39
N GLY A 149 5.40 -7.07 28.17
CA GLY A 149 5.48 -8.47 28.62
C GLY A 149 4.38 -9.35 28.01
N GLY A 150 3.89 -9.00 26.83
CA GLY A 150 2.79 -9.65 26.14
C GLY A 150 1.38 -9.26 26.63
N GLN A 151 1.27 -8.27 27.53
CA GLN A 151 -0.01 -7.77 28.01
C GLN A 151 -0.64 -6.75 27.06
N GLY A 152 -1.97 -6.59 27.18
CA GLY A 152 -2.75 -5.63 26.43
C GLY A 152 -3.08 -6.06 25.01
N LYS A 153 -3.55 -5.09 24.22
CA LYS A 153 -4.02 -5.33 22.86
C LYS A 153 -3.62 -4.16 21.96
N LEU A 154 -2.74 -4.47 21.01
CA LEU A 154 -2.40 -3.55 19.93
C LEU A 154 -3.37 -3.75 18.75
N THR A 155 -3.96 -2.67 18.27
CA THR A 155 -4.88 -2.70 17.12
C THR A 155 -4.17 -2.12 15.90
N THR A 156 -3.63 -2.99 15.05
CA THR A 156 -3.01 -2.61 13.77
C THR A 156 -3.83 -3.09 12.58
N HIS A 157 -3.91 -2.25 11.57
CA HIS A 157 -4.48 -2.56 10.27
C HIS A 157 -3.46 -2.15 9.22
N ALA A 158 -3.11 -3.05 8.30
CA ALA A 158 -2.41 -2.65 7.09
C ALA A 158 -3.38 -2.73 5.93
N PHE A 159 -3.24 -1.79 4.99
CA PHE A 159 -3.84 -1.88 3.67
C PHE A 159 -2.79 -2.41 2.69
N GLY A 160 -3.17 -2.51 1.41
CA GLY A 160 -2.25 -2.94 0.36
C GLY A 160 -2.33 -4.43 0.07
N LYS A 161 -1.47 -4.87 -0.84
CA LYS A 161 -1.33 -6.26 -1.23
C LYS A 161 -0.79 -7.08 -0.03
N PRO A 162 -1.18 -8.36 0.14
CA PRO A 162 -2.00 -9.20 -0.73
C PRO A 162 -3.52 -9.16 -0.42
N GLN A 163 -4.04 -8.13 0.25
CA GLN A 163 -5.45 -8.12 0.67
C GLN A 163 -6.40 -7.98 -0.53
N VAL A 164 -7.39 -8.88 -0.62
CA VAL A 164 -8.38 -8.90 -1.71
C VAL A 164 -9.08 -7.55 -1.88
N SER A 165 -9.43 -6.88 -0.79
CA SER A 165 -10.07 -5.55 -0.81
C SER A 165 -9.24 -4.48 -1.53
N THR A 166 -7.91 -4.56 -1.48
CA THR A 166 -7.01 -3.66 -2.23
C THR A 166 -7.16 -3.87 -3.74
N PHE A 167 -7.25 -5.12 -4.19
CA PHE A 167 -7.42 -5.45 -5.60
C PHE A 167 -8.82 -5.11 -6.10
N GLU A 168 -9.86 -5.31 -5.28
CA GLU A 168 -11.24 -4.88 -5.58
C GLU A 168 -11.32 -3.36 -5.74
N PHE A 169 -10.65 -2.61 -4.86
CA PHE A 169 -10.54 -1.17 -4.98
C PHE A 169 -9.85 -0.74 -6.29
N ALA A 170 -8.70 -1.36 -6.62
CA ALA A 170 -8.00 -1.10 -7.89
C ALA A 170 -8.87 -1.44 -9.11
N SER A 171 -9.61 -2.55 -9.06
CA SER A 171 -10.56 -2.96 -10.11
C SER A 171 -11.66 -1.92 -10.33
N ARG A 172 -12.22 -1.37 -9.25
CA ARG A 172 -13.21 -0.29 -9.33
C ARG A 172 -12.64 0.98 -9.96
N LEU A 173 -11.44 1.39 -9.57
CA LEU A 173 -10.77 2.55 -10.16
C LEU A 173 -10.48 2.34 -11.66
N MET A 174 -9.97 1.16 -12.03
CA MET A 174 -9.74 0.79 -13.42
C MET A 174 -11.05 0.80 -14.23
N GLY A 175 -12.15 0.31 -13.66
CA GLY A 175 -13.48 0.39 -14.28
C GLY A 175 -13.95 1.83 -14.51
N GLN A 176 -13.78 2.70 -13.51
CA GLN A 176 -14.11 4.13 -13.63
C GLN A 176 -13.28 4.83 -14.71
N TRP A 177 -11.97 4.56 -14.74
CA TRP A 177 -11.08 5.11 -15.75
C TRP A 177 -11.41 4.61 -17.16
N ARG A 178 -11.64 3.30 -17.34
CA ARG A 178 -12.05 2.71 -18.62
C ARG A 178 -13.37 3.28 -19.15
N ASN A 179 -14.32 3.54 -18.26
CA ASN A 179 -15.57 4.19 -18.63
C ASN A 179 -15.35 5.65 -19.02
N THR A 180 -14.60 6.40 -18.22
CA THR A 180 -14.39 7.85 -18.41
C THR A 180 -13.56 8.16 -19.66
N GLU A 181 -12.46 7.44 -19.87
CA GLU A 181 -11.53 7.70 -20.98
C GLU A 181 -11.91 6.99 -22.28
N HIS A 182 -12.60 5.84 -22.18
CA HIS A 182 -12.82 4.95 -23.32
C HIS A 182 -14.27 4.49 -23.50
N GLY A 183 -15.21 4.92 -22.64
CA GLY A 183 -16.63 4.53 -22.73
C GLY A 183 -16.88 3.05 -22.45
N LEU A 184 -15.92 2.33 -21.88
CA LEU A 184 -15.99 0.89 -21.65
C LEU A 184 -16.61 0.60 -20.28
N VAL A 185 -17.90 0.27 -20.26
CA VAL A 185 -18.67 0.01 -19.04
C VAL A 185 -18.47 -1.41 -18.50
N ALA A 186 -18.34 -2.41 -19.39
CA ALA A 186 -18.21 -3.81 -18.99
C ALA A 186 -16.81 -4.10 -18.41
N PRO A 187 -16.70 -4.92 -17.35
CA PRO A 187 -15.40 -5.30 -16.79
C PRO A 187 -14.56 -6.06 -17.83
N PRO A 188 -13.21 -6.01 -17.74
CA PRO A 188 -12.35 -6.79 -18.63
C PRO A 188 -12.54 -8.29 -18.35
N SER A 189 -12.52 -9.11 -19.40
CA SER A 189 -12.59 -10.58 -19.28
C SER A 189 -11.39 -11.18 -18.55
N THR A 190 -10.22 -10.58 -18.74
CA THR A 190 -8.97 -10.95 -18.07
C THR A 190 -8.26 -9.70 -17.58
N VAL A 191 -7.81 -9.71 -16.33
CA VAL A 191 -6.89 -8.74 -15.74
C VAL A 191 -5.54 -9.41 -15.59
N TYR A 192 -4.51 -8.85 -16.22
CA TYR A 192 -3.12 -9.31 -16.05
C TYR A 192 -2.47 -8.50 -14.94
N PHE A 193 -2.11 -9.17 -13.85
CA PHE A 193 -1.42 -8.52 -12.74
C PHE A 193 0.06 -8.87 -12.82
N VAL A 194 0.90 -7.87 -13.05
CA VAL A 194 2.35 -8.02 -13.21
C VAL A 194 3.02 -7.55 -11.93
N GLY A 195 3.87 -8.37 -11.34
CA GLY A 195 4.56 -8.02 -10.09
C GLY A 195 5.83 -8.81 -9.89
N ASP A 196 6.63 -8.39 -8.92
CA ASP A 196 7.96 -8.95 -8.61
C ASP A 196 7.99 -9.68 -7.26
N THR A 197 6.94 -9.55 -6.45
CA THR A 197 6.90 -10.04 -5.08
C THR A 197 5.89 -11.19 -4.93
N PRO A 198 6.35 -12.47 -4.80
CA PRO A 198 5.45 -13.62 -4.70
C PRO A 198 4.42 -13.53 -3.56
N GLU A 199 4.85 -13.08 -2.39
CA GLU A 199 4.05 -13.00 -1.16
C GLU A 199 3.00 -11.89 -1.18
N SER A 200 3.13 -10.94 -2.10
CA SER A 200 2.31 -9.72 -2.21
C SER A 200 1.50 -9.73 -3.51
N ASP A 201 2.17 -9.59 -4.66
CA ASP A 201 1.54 -9.49 -5.98
C ASP A 201 0.89 -10.80 -6.41
N ILE A 202 1.66 -11.88 -6.38
CA ILE A 202 1.23 -13.18 -6.92
C ILE A 202 0.18 -13.79 -6.00
N ARG A 203 0.44 -13.78 -4.68
CA ARG A 203 -0.53 -14.21 -3.68
C ARG A 203 -1.86 -13.45 -3.80
N GLY A 204 -1.81 -12.12 -3.85
CA GLY A 204 -3.01 -11.29 -3.91
C GLY A 204 -3.81 -11.53 -5.18
N THR A 205 -3.14 -11.56 -6.33
CA THR A 205 -3.78 -11.86 -7.62
C THR A 205 -4.43 -13.23 -7.63
N ASN A 206 -3.75 -14.25 -7.11
CA ASN A 206 -4.30 -15.61 -7.05
C ASN A 206 -5.53 -15.67 -6.14
N ALA A 207 -5.50 -15.01 -4.97
CA ALA A 207 -6.65 -14.96 -4.06
C ALA A 207 -7.86 -14.26 -4.70
N VAL A 208 -7.64 -13.18 -5.46
CA VAL A 208 -8.72 -12.48 -6.18
C VAL A 208 -9.28 -13.35 -7.30
N ASN A 209 -8.42 -14.07 -8.03
CA ASN A 209 -8.86 -15.00 -9.09
C ASN A 209 -9.79 -16.12 -8.57
N GLU A 210 -9.72 -16.47 -7.28
CA GLU A 210 -10.59 -17.49 -6.69
C GLU A 210 -12.02 -16.99 -6.45
N VAL A 211 -12.22 -15.67 -6.34
CA VAL A 211 -13.51 -15.06 -5.96
C VAL A 211 -14.11 -14.15 -7.02
N ALA A 212 -13.32 -13.69 -7.99
CA ALA A 212 -13.77 -12.79 -9.04
C ALA A 212 -14.50 -13.53 -10.19
N ASP A 213 -15.48 -12.86 -10.80
CA ASP A 213 -16.20 -13.38 -11.97
C ASP A 213 -15.35 -13.37 -13.26
N ASN A 214 -14.31 -12.54 -13.29
CA ASN A 214 -13.37 -12.43 -14.40
C ASN A 214 -12.00 -13.04 -14.06
N GLU A 215 -11.21 -13.38 -15.08
CA GLU A 215 -9.90 -14.02 -14.88
C GLU A 215 -8.87 -13.01 -14.35
N TRP A 216 -8.24 -13.32 -13.23
CA TRP A 216 -7.07 -12.59 -12.73
C TRP A 216 -5.81 -13.44 -12.96
N TYR A 217 -4.94 -12.97 -13.85
CA TYR A 217 -3.80 -13.70 -14.37
C TYR A 217 -2.50 -13.13 -13.80
N SER A 218 -1.88 -13.86 -12.87
CA SER A 218 -0.64 -13.45 -12.22
C SER A 218 0.60 -13.69 -13.09
N ILE A 219 1.39 -12.64 -13.32
CA ILE A 219 2.68 -12.69 -14.02
C ILE A 219 3.78 -12.23 -13.07
N LEU A 220 4.76 -13.10 -12.83
CA LEU A 220 5.94 -12.77 -12.02
C LEU A 220 7.08 -12.29 -12.93
N VAL A 221 7.67 -11.14 -12.63
CA VAL A 221 8.87 -10.64 -13.31
C VAL A 221 10.14 -10.92 -12.49
N ARG A 222 11.29 -11.02 -13.15
CA ARG A 222 12.61 -11.28 -12.52
C ARG A 222 13.40 -10.01 -12.19
N THR A 223 12.84 -8.84 -12.42
CA THR A 223 13.54 -7.54 -12.28
C THR A 223 13.36 -6.88 -10.90
N GLY A 224 13.07 -7.66 -9.85
CA GLY A 224 12.73 -7.10 -8.54
C GLY A 224 12.96 -8.06 -7.38
N VAL A 225 12.05 -8.11 -6.42
CA VAL A 225 12.19 -8.86 -5.16
C VAL A 225 12.41 -10.36 -5.37
N TYR A 226 11.77 -10.96 -6.37
CA TYR A 226 11.94 -12.38 -6.67
C TYR A 226 13.36 -12.72 -7.16
N GLU A 227 14.02 -13.62 -6.44
CA GLU A 227 15.35 -14.12 -6.79
C GLU A 227 15.28 -15.30 -7.77
N GLU A 228 15.98 -15.18 -8.90
CA GLU A 228 16.07 -16.24 -9.90
C GLU A 228 16.75 -17.50 -9.32
N GLY A 229 16.23 -18.68 -9.69
CA GLY A 229 16.70 -19.97 -9.17
C GLY A 229 16.01 -20.40 -7.87
N THR A 230 15.19 -19.54 -7.27
CA THR A 230 14.35 -19.90 -6.11
C THR A 230 12.95 -20.36 -6.54
N VAL A 231 12.31 -21.17 -5.69
CA VAL A 231 10.89 -21.53 -5.88
C VAL A 231 10.04 -20.45 -5.22
N PRO A 232 9.18 -19.74 -5.97
CA PRO A 232 8.34 -18.69 -5.38
C PRO A 232 7.34 -19.31 -4.40
N ALA A 233 7.15 -18.67 -3.25
CA ALA A 233 6.23 -19.14 -2.20
C ALA A 233 4.77 -19.27 -2.70
N TYR A 234 4.40 -18.49 -3.72
CA TYR A 234 3.12 -18.55 -4.41
C TYR A 234 3.36 -18.71 -5.91
N LYS A 235 2.72 -19.71 -6.52
CA LYS A 235 2.92 -20.05 -7.92
C LYS A 235 2.23 -19.02 -8.83
N PRO A 236 2.97 -18.30 -9.70
CA PRO A 236 2.37 -17.44 -10.71
C PRO A 236 1.82 -18.28 -11.88
N ARG A 237 0.99 -17.67 -12.73
CA ARG A 237 0.59 -18.32 -14.00
C ARG A 237 1.76 -18.44 -14.96
N ILE A 238 2.66 -17.45 -14.96
CA ILE A 238 3.91 -17.47 -15.72
C ILE A 238 4.97 -16.58 -15.03
N THR A 239 6.24 -16.92 -15.24
CA THR A 239 7.38 -16.10 -14.86
C THR A 239 8.12 -15.63 -16.12
N VAL A 240 8.32 -14.32 -16.24
CA VAL A 240 8.97 -13.68 -17.39
C VAL A 240 10.14 -12.80 -16.94
N ASN A 241 11.01 -12.39 -17.87
CA ASN A 241 12.20 -11.63 -17.49
C ASN A 241 11.85 -10.20 -17.12
N THR A 242 11.08 -9.51 -17.97
CA THR A 242 10.79 -8.08 -17.82
C THR A 242 9.31 -7.78 -17.90
N VAL A 243 8.93 -6.57 -17.48
CA VAL A 243 7.58 -6.03 -17.69
C VAL A 243 7.21 -6.00 -19.18
N LEU A 244 8.16 -5.71 -20.08
CA LEU A 244 7.91 -5.76 -21.52
C LEU A 244 7.51 -7.16 -21.98
N ASP A 245 8.15 -8.19 -21.44
CA ASP A 245 7.81 -9.59 -21.76
C ASP A 245 6.45 -9.97 -21.18
N ALA A 246 6.08 -9.44 -20.01
CA ALA A 246 4.75 -9.62 -19.42
C ALA A 246 3.65 -9.03 -20.31
N VAL A 247 3.87 -7.81 -20.81
CA VAL A 247 2.96 -7.12 -21.73
C VAL A 247 2.81 -7.92 -23.03
N LYS A 248 3.92 -8.33 -23.65
CA LYS A 248 3.91 -9.14 -24.88
C LYS A 248 3.15 -10.45 -24.68
N HIS A 249 3.43 -11.16 -23.58
CA HIS A 249 2.73 -12.40 -23.23
C HIS A 249 1.21 -12.21 -23.12
N GLY A 250 0.77 -11.15 -22.43
CA GLY A 250 -0.65 -10.82 -22.32
C GLY A 250 -1.28 -10.53 -23.68
N LEU A 251 -0.62 -9.72 -24.52
CA LEU A 251 -1.09 -9.42 -25.87
C LEU A 251 -1.19 -10.66 -26.75
N ASP A 252 -0.14 -11.48 -26.80
CA ASP A 252 -0.11 -12.70 -27.61
C ASP A 252 -1.20 -13.68 -27.20
N ARG A 253 -1.43 -13.84 -25.89
CA ARG A 253 -2.50 -14.70 -25.36
C ARG A 253 -3.89 -14.20 -25.76
N GLU A 254 -4.15 -12.90 -25.67
CA GLU A 254 -5.45 -12.35 -26.06
C GLU A 254 -5.67 -12.37 -27.58
N MET A 255 -4.60 -12.17 -28.37
CA MET A 255 -4.66 -12.30 -29.84
C MET A 255 -4.94 -13.75 -30.26
N GLU A 256 -4.32 -14.73 -29.61
CA GLU A 256 -4.55 -16.14 -29.88
C GLU A 256 -5.98 -16.57 -29.51
N LYS A 257 -6.50 -16.11 -28.36
CA LYS A 257 -7.90 -16.32 -27.98
C LYS A 257 -8.86 -15.75 -29.02
N LYS A 258 -8.60 -14.54 -29.52
CA LYS A 258 -9.44 -13.94 -30.58
C LYS A 258 -9.38 -14.76 -31.86
N ARG A 259 -8.18 -15.18 -32.28
CA ARG A 259 -7.99 -16.01 -33.49
C ARG A 259 -8.74 -17.34 -33.40
N THR A 260 -8.73 -17.97 -32.24
CA THR A 260 -9.42 -19.26 -32.01
C THR A 260 -10.92 -19.11 -31.77
N ALA A 261 -11.38 -17.97 -31.27
CA ALA A 261 -12.80 -17.66 -31.08
C ALA A 261 -13.51 -17.21 -32.37
N LEU A 262 -12.78 -16.75 -33.38
CA LEU A 262 -13.31 -16.52 -34.73
C LEU A 262 -13.67 -17.88 -35.35
N PRO A 263 -14.94 -18.15 -35.68
CA PRO A 263 -15.28 -19.36 -36.43
C PRO A 263 -14.51 -19.33 -37.74
N LEU A 264 -13.97 -20.49 -38.16
CA LEU A 264 -13.46 -20.73 -39.51
C LEU A 264 -14.60 -20.47 -40.52
N LYS A 265 -14.86 -19.20 -40.84
CA LYS A 265 -15.52 -18.85 -42.09
C LYS A 265 -14.49 -19.04 -43.18
N GLN A 266 -14.41 -20.26 -43.70
CA GLN A 266 -14.02 -20.46 -45.09
C GLN A 266 -15.09 -19.79 -45.95
N ASP A 267 -14.97 -18.48 -46.14
CA ASP A 267 -15.60 -17.80 -47.25
C ASP A 267 -14.60 -16.76 -47.78
N VAL A 268 -14.37 -16.85 -49.07
CA VAL A 268 -13.40 -16.11 -49.87
C VAL A 268 -13.54 -14.60 -49.61
N LEU A 269 -12.54 -14.00 -48.96
CA LEU A 269 -12.44 -12.54 -48.81
C LEU A 269 -12.02 -11.92 -50.14
N THR A 270 -12.96 -11.24 -50.81
CA THR A 270 -12.65 -10.20 -51.80
C THR A 270 -12.27 -8.89 -51.10
N ALA A 271 -11.39 -8.11 -51.73
CA ALA A 271 -10.53 -7.07 -51.15
C ALA A 271 -11.22 -5.78 -50.65
N LYS A 272 -12.24 -5.84 -49.79
CA LYS A 272 -12.92 -4.63 -49.29
C LYS A 272 -13.08 -4.45 -47.78
N ASP A 273 -12.70 -5.41 -46.94
CA ASP A 273 -13.02 -5.36 -45.50
C ASP A 273 -11.80 -5.16 -44.60
N VAL A 274 -10.88 -4.27 -44.97
CA VAL A 274 -9.80 -3.80 -44.08
C VAL A 274 -10.14 -2.41 -43.61
N LEU A 275 -10.91 -2.28 -42.52
CA LEU A 275 -11.01 -1.06 -41.71
C LEU A 275 -11.81 -1.36 -40.44
N HIS A 276 -11.12 -1.75 -39.36
CA HIS A 276 -11.32 -1.33 -37.96
C HIS A 276 -10.60 -2.32 -37.04
N ALA A 277 -9.46 -1.90 -36.46
CA ALA A 277 -8.78 -2.61 -35.39
C ALA A 277 -8.77 -1.71 -34.15
N GLU A 278 -9.58 -2.06 -33.15
CA GLU A 278 -9.59 -1.42 -31.83
C GLU A 278 -8.39 -1.88 -30.99
N LYS A 279 -7.84 -0.90 -30.25
CA LYS A 279 -6.58 -0.98 -29.49
C LYS A 279 -6.72 -1.87 -28.25
N VAL A 280 -5.70 -2.70 -28.01
CA VAL A 280 -5.50 -3.40 -26.73
C VAL A 280 -4.69 -2.48 -25.81
N GLN A 281 -5.09 -2.38 -24.55
CA GLN A 281 -4.45 -1.50 -23.55
C GLN A 281 -3.98 -2.36 -22.38
N VAL A 282 -2.73 -2.16 -21.98
CA VAL A 282 -2.07 -2.85 -20.86
C VAL A 282 -1.76 -1.82 -19.80
N VAL A 283 -2.18 -2.10 -18.55
CA VAL A 283 -1.86 -1.27 -17.38
C VAL A 283 -0.58 -1.85 -16.76
N ILE A 284 0.42 -0.99 -16.57
CA ILE A 284 1.68 -1.29 -15.90
C ILE A 284 1.72 -0.41 -14.65
N GLU A 285 1.77 -1.02 -13.47
CA GLU A 285 2.23 -0.36 -12.23
C GLU A 285 3.68 -0.76 -11.95
#